data_AF-A0ABD5YNM2-F1
#
_entry.id   AF-A0ABD5YNM2-F1
#
_cell.length_a   1.000
_cell.length_b   1.000
_cell.length_c   1.000
_cell.angle_alpha   90.00
_cell.angle_beta   90.00
_cell.angle_gamma   90.00
#
_symmetry.space_group_name_H-M   'P 1'
#
loop_
_entity.id
_entity.type
_entity.pdbx_description
1 polymer ?
#
loop_
_entity_poly.entity_id
_entity_poly.type
_entity_poly.pdbx_seq_one_letter_code
_entity_poly.pdbx_strand_id
1 'polypeptide(L)'
;MTNSPTSDWLAVDIGGTFVDAITFDRESGNINIEKAATTPTDPTQGVLNSSERVDASLENTTAFVHGTTLGLNAVLERKGARTGIITNTGFRDVYEIGRTNLERSAMYDINYEKPESLVPRRRCKEVPGRLNADGDVIDELDESAVIQAADELVTDHGIEAIAVCFLHSYQNDDHEVRAAELIRETFPAVSVSVSSDITGEYREYERTSTAVLDAYIKPIFGSYVEKLAGALGERGFDGSFFVTRSGGGTFTADSATTAPVHTILSGPAGGLIGASNVGEVLGREDLITVDMGGTSLDACVIEGGSPVVEYTASLEHQPMMIPVYDIRTIGAGGGSIAWLDGSLLKVGPQSAGADPGPICYGKGGEQPTVTDAALALHYIDPNAFLGGDMELDYDGAIDGLQRELADPLDSVSML
;
A
#
# COMPACT_ATOMS: atom_id res chain seq x y z
N MET A 1 27.62 -37.04 3.32
CA MET A 1 27.44 -35.58 3.41
C MET A 1 26.16 -35.26 2.69
N THR A 2 25.05 -35.31 3.41
CA THR A 2 23.73 -34.91 2.93
C THR A 2 23.65 -33.40 3.13
N ASN A 3 23.83 -32.63 2.07
CA ASN A 3 23.47 -31.22 2.07
C ASN A 3 21.95 -31.15 2.21
N SER A 4 21.47 -30.83 3.40
CA SER A 4 20.16 -30.19 3.54
C SER A 4 20.41 -28.69 3.48
N PRO A 5 20.06 -28.00 2.39
CA PRO A 5 19.94 -26.55 2.44
C PRO A 5 18.60 -26.25 3.14
N THR A 6 18.65 -25.97 4.43
CA THR A 6 17.52 -25.43 5.19
C THR A 6 17.41 -23.94 4.89
N SER A 7 16.67 -23.59 3.84
CA SER A 7 16.23 -22.21 3.61
C SER A 7 15.17 -21.88 4.65
N ASP A 8 15.54 -21.50 5.87
CA ASP A 8 14.55 -21.39 6.94
C ASP A 8 13.49 -20.32 6.66
N TRP A 9 13.90 -19.12 6.22
CA TRP A 9 12.97 -18.00 5.96
C TRP A 9 13.10 -17.49 4.53
N LEU A 10 11.95 -17.19 3.90
CA LEU A 10 11.83 -16.54 2.61
C LEU A 10 10.99 -15.26 2.79
N ALA A 11 11.53 -14.12 2.41
CA ALA A 11 10.80 -12.86 2.37
C ALA A 11 10.65 -12.40 0.91
N VAL A 12 9.43 -12.02 0.51
CA VAL A 12 9.16 -11.49 -0.84
C VAL A 12 8.33 -10.22 -0.73
N ASP A 13 8.82 -9.13 -1.32
CA ASP A 13 8.08 -7.88 -1.45
C ASP A 13 7.74 -7.62 -2.92
N ILE A 14 6.45 -7.40 -3.20
CA ILE A 14 5.99 -7.01 -4.54
C ILE A 14 5.77 -5.50 -4.55
N GLY A 15 6.66 -4.79 -5.23
CA GLY A 15 6.47 -3.40 -5.61
C GLY A 15 5.76 -3.23 -6.96
N GLY A 16 5.78 -2.00 -7.49
CA GLY A 16 5.20 -1.72 -8.81
C GLY A 16 6.04 -2.25 -9.98
N THR A 17 7.36 -2.09 -9.92
CA THR A 17 8.27 -2.41 -11.05
C THR A 17 9.00 -3.74 -10.86
N PHE A 18 9.36 -4.08 -9.63
CA PHE A 18 10.15 -5.27 -9.31
C PHE A 18 9.58 -6.02 -8.11
N VAL A 19 9.91 -7.30 -8.06
CA VAL A 19 9.72 -8.18 -6.92
C VAL A 19 11.08 -8.43 -6.30
N ASP A 20 11.22 -8.11 -5.03
CA ASP A 20 12.44 -8.32 -4.26
C ASP A 20 12.26 -9.58 -3.43
N ALA A 21 13.19 -10.53 -3.53
CA ALA A 21 13.16 -11.80 -2.81
C ALA A 21 14.44 -12.00 -2.01
N ILE A 22 14.29 -12.45 -0.77
CA ILE A 22 15.40 -12.67 0.17
C ILE A 22 15.22 -14.02 0.85
N THR A 23 16.25 -14.85 0.84
CA THR A 23 16.32 -16.02 1.73
C THR A 23 17.28 -15.77 2.87
N PHE A 24 16.94 -16.30 4.04
CA PHE A 24 17.80 -16.28 5.22
C PHE A 24 17.88 -17.67 5.84
N ASP A 25 19.09 -18.23 5.84
CA ASP A 25 19.41 -19.47 6.54
C ASP A 25 19.84 -19.12 7.97
N ARG A 26 19.04 -19.55 8.96
CA ARG A 26 19.28 -19.23 10.37
C ARG A 26 20.44 -20.00 10.98
N GLU A 27 20.83 -21.15 10.42
CA GLU A 27 21.96 -21.93 10.91
C GLU A 27 23.28 -21.35 10.41
N SER A 28 23.38 -21.07 9.11
CA SER A 28 24.61 -20.55 8.51
C SER A 28 24.73 -19.02 8.59
N GLY A 29 23.61 -18.32 8.75
CA GLY A 29 23.52 -16.86 8.65
C GLY A 29 23.62 -16.34 7.21
N ASN A 30 23.57 -17.23 6.21
CA ASN A 30 23.66 -16.83 4.81
C ASN A 30 22.39 -16.11 4.36
N ILE A 31 22.58 -15.05 3.60
CA ILE A 31 21.51 -14.27 2.97
C ILE A 31 21.71 -14.35 1.45
N ASN A 32 20.65 -14.71 0.71
CA ASN A 32 20.61 -14.55 -0.74
C ASN A 32 19.55 -13.51 -1.10
N ILE A 33 19.86 -12.63 -2.06
CA ILE A 33 18.97 -11.53 -2.47
C ILE A 33 18.89 -11.54 -3.99
N GLU A 34 17.67 -11.55 -4.51
CA GLU A 34 17.42 -11.46 -5.95
C GLU A 34 16.32 -10.44 -6.24
N LYS A 35 16.38 -9.89 -7.45
CA LYS A 35 15.40 -8.94 -7.96
C LYS A 35 14.84 -9.47 -9.27
N ALA A 36 13.52 -9.61 -9.35
CA ALA A 36 12.81 -10.05 -10.54
C ALA A 36 11.87 -8.95 -11.05
N ALA A 37 11.55 -8.96 -12.34
CA ALA A 37 10.49 -8.10 -12.86
C ALA A 37 9.13 -8.51 -12.28
N THR A 38 8.24 -7.55 -12.04
CA THR A 38 6.85 -7.84 -11.67
C THR A 38 6.10 -8.50 -12.81
N THR A 39 5.09 -9.31 -12.46
CA THR A 39 4.13 -9.89 -13.40
C THR A 39 2.76 -9.30 -13.10
N PRO A 40 2.39 -8.11 -13.61
CA PRO A 40 1.16 -7.42 -13.20
C PRO A 40 -0.12 -8.21 -13.44
N THR A 41 -0.14 -9.05 -14.49
CA THR A 41 -1.28 -9.90 -14.83
C THR A 41 -1.41 -11.12 -13.92
N ASP A 42 -0.34 -11.55 -13.26
CA ASP A 42 -0.35 -12.63 -12.28
C ASP A 42 0.71 -12.38 -11.18
N PRO A 43 0.39 -11.57 -10.16
CA PRO A 43 1.32 -11.25 -9.08
C PRO A 43 1.80 -12.50 -8.32
N THR A 44 0.96 -13.54 -8.20
CA THR A 44 1.33 -14.83 -7.61
C THR A 44 2.49 -15.46 -8.37
N GLN A 45 2.43 -15.48 -9.71
CA GLN A 45 3.53 -16.02 -10.51
C GLN A 45 4.81 -15.19 -10.37
N GLY A 46 4.70 -13.87 -10.20
CA GLY A 46 5.84 -12.99 -9.91
C GLY A 46 6.58 -13.41 -8.62
N VAL A 47 5.83 -13.67 -7.54
CA VAL A 47 6.39 -14.18 -6.28
C VAL A 47 7.11 -15.51 -6.49
N LEU A 48 6.47 -16.44 -7.19
CA LEU A 48 6.99 -17.78 -7.38
C LEU A 48 8.28 -17.76 -8.23
N ASN A 49 8.29 -17.00 -9.32
CA ASN A 49 9.49 -16.79 -10.13
C ASN A 49 10.63 -16.17 -9.29
N SER A 50 10.33 -15.22 -8.41
CA SER A 50 11.34 -14.60 -7.55
C SER A 50 11.91 -15.60 -6.53
N SER A 51 11.06 -16.49 -5.98
CA SER A 51 11.49 -17.56 -5.07
C SER A 51 12.41 -18.59 -5.75
N GLU A 52 12.18 -18.88 -7.04
CA GLU A 52 13.04 -19.76 -7.84
C GLU A 52 14.41 -19.11 -8.11
N ARG A 53 14.47 -17.78 -8.32
CA ARG A 53 15.75 -17.08 -8.54
C ARG A 53 16.66 -17.10 -7.32
N VAL A 54 16.10 -16.99 -6.11
CA VAL A 54 16.88 -17.10 -4.86
C VAL A 54 17.23 -18.54 -4.47
N ASP A 55 16.92 -19.52 -5.33
CA ASP A 55 17.10 -20.96 -5.07
C ASP A 55 16.42 -21.41 -3.76
N ALA A 56 15.26 -20.83 -3.44
CA ALA A 56 14.52 -21.19 -2.24
C ALA A 56 13.86 -22.56 -2.42
N SER A 57 14.22 -23.50 -1.53
CA SER A 57 13.43 -24.72 -1.37
C SER A 57 12.21 -24.42 -0.51
N LEU A 58 11.04 -24.29 -1.15
CA LEU A 58 9.78 -24.04 -0.46
C LEU A 58 9.42 -25.16 0.54
N GLU A 59 9.79 -26.40 0.23
CA GLU A 59 9.66 -27.55 1.14
C GLU A 59 10.44 -27.38 2.46
N ASN A 60 11.61 -26.73 2.39
CA ASN A 60 12.44 -26.48 3.57
C ASN A 60 12.18 -25.12 4.22
N THR A 61 11.24 -24.33 3.68
CA THR A 61 10.92 -22.99 4.19
C THR A 61 9.97 -23.07 5.36
N THR A 62 10.43 -22.61 6.53
CA THR A 62 9.65 -22.60 7.78
C THR A 62 8.79 -21.35 7.95
N ALA A 63 9.20 -20.22 7.37
CA ALA A 63 8.43 -18.98 7.37
C ALA A 63 8.52 -18.27 6.02
N PHE A 64 7.36 -17.89 5.48
CA PHE A 64 7.24 -17.07 4.29
C PHE A 64 6.67 -15.71 4.70
N VAL A 65 7.41 -14.63 4.49
CA VAL A 65 7.00 -13.25 4.82
C VAL A 65 6.75 -12.47 3.56
N HIS A 66 5.57 -11.88 3.43
CA HIS A 66 5.17 -11.22 2.21
C HIS A 66 4.79 -9.75 2.42
N GLY A 67 5.39 -8.87 1.62
CA GLY A 67 4.96 -7.47 1.44
C GLY A 67 4.29 -7.29 0.08
N THR A 68 3.25 -6.47 0.02
CA THR A 68 2.54 -6.21 -1.24
C THR A 68 1.98 -4.81 -1.32
N THR A 69 2.12 -4.19 -2.49
CA THR A 69 1.46 -2.92 -2.81
C THR A 69 0.09 -3.10 -3.48
N LEU A 70 -0.45 -4.33 -3.55
CA LEU A 70 -1.71 -4.61 -4.26
C LEU A 70 -2.89 -3.80 -3.70
N GLY A 71 -3.02 -3.75 -2.37
CA GLY A 71 -4.09 -3.00 -1.69
C GLY A 71 -3.98 -1.49 -1.95
N LEU A 72 -2.76 -0.95 -1.88
CA LEU A 72 -2.45 0.44 -2.19
C LEU A 72 -2.85 0.79 -3.63
N ASN A 73 -2.36 0.00 -4.60
CA ASN A 73 -2.64 0.24 -6.02
C ASN A 73 -4.13 0.11 -6.35
N ALA A 74 -4.85 -0.82 -5.72
CA ALA A 74 -6.30 -0.95 -5.91
C ALA A 74 -7.06 0.33 -5.50
N VAL A 75 -6.62 1.01 -4.45
CA VAL A 75 -7.21 2.30 -4.03
C VAL A 75 -6.82 3.42 -4.98
N LEU A 76 -5.53 3.57 -5.31
CA LEU A 76 -5.02 4.62 -6.19
C LEU A 76 -5.64 4.55 -7.59
N GLU A 77 -5.76 3.34 -8.15
CA GLU A 77 -6.34 3.11 -9.48
C GLU A 77 -7.88 3.03 -9.45
N ARG A 78 -8.50 3.12 -8.27
CA ARG A 78 -9.94 2.92 -8.05
C ARG A 78 -10.47 1.62 -8.66
N LYS A 79 -9.69 0.54 -8.52
CA LYS A 79 -10.01 -0.82 -8.99
C LYS A 79 -10.38 -1.79 -7.87
N GLY A 80 -10.78 -1.28 -6.71
CA GLY A 80 -11.30 -2.08 -5.60
C GLY A 80 -12.73 -2.58 -5.81
N ALA A 81 -13.21 -3.32 -4.82
CA ALA A 81 -14.52 -3.94 -4.81
C ALA A 81 -15.65 -2.92 -4.79
N ARG A 82 -16.77 -3.26 -5.43
CA ARG A 82 -17.99 -2.45 -5.33
C ARG A 82 -18.54 -2.48 -3.90
N THR A 83 -18.22 -1.44 -3.14
CA THR A 83 -18.48 -1.37 -1.70
C THR A 83 -19.77 -0.61 -1.36
N GLY A 84 -20.52 -1.09 -0.38
CA GLY A 84 -21.62 -0.38 0.27
C GLY A 84 -21.31 -0.04 1.73
N ILE A 85 -22.08 0.88 2.32
CA ILE A 85 -22.01 1.23 3.75
C ILE A 85 -23.36 0.96 4.38
N ILE A 86 -23.36 0.33 5.55
CA ILE A 86 -24.51 0.24 6.45
C ILE A 86 -24.19 1.01 7.73
N THR A 87 -25.01 2.01 8.03
CA THR A 87 -24.85 2.89 9.20
C THR A 87 -26.18 3.14 9.92
N ASN A 88 -26.17 3.85 11.04
CA ASN A 88 -27.41 4.14 11.77
C ASN A 88 -28.27 5.17 11.03
N THR A 89 -29.58 5.13 11.26
CA THR A 89 -30.52 6.17 10.77
C THR A 89 -30.09 7.59 11.16
N GLY A 90 -30.06 8.51 10.20
CA GLY A 90 -29.62 9.89 10.35
C GLY A 90 -28.12 10.12 10.11
N PHE A 91 -27.34 9.07 9.82
CA PHE A 91 -25.88 9.14 9.65
C PHE A 91 -25.41 8.73 8.25
N ARG A 92 -26.34 8.53 7.30
CA ARG A 92 -26.03 8.18 5.90
C ARG A 92 -24.96 9.08 5.24
N ASP A 93 -24.98 10.35 5.59
CA ASP A 93 -24.21 11.39 4.90
C ASP A 93 -22.85 11.67 5.55
N VAL A 94 -22.48 10.97 6.63
CA VAL A 94 -21.19 11.17 7.32
C VAL A 94 -19.99 11.03 6.38
N TYR A 95 -19.96 9.94 5.60
CA TYR A 95 -18.86 9.68 4.66
C TYR A 95 -18.81 10.71 3.53
N GLU A 96 -19.97 11.10 3.00
CA GLU A 96 -20.08 12.08 1.92
C GLU A 96 -19.80 13.52 2.37
N ILE A 97 -20.15 13.89 3.60
CA ILE A 97 -19.80 15.19 4.19
C ILE A 97 -18.29 15.23 4.44
N GLY A 98 -17.74 14.15 5.01
CA GLY A 98 -16.32 13.99 5.27
C GLY A 98 -15.73 15.03 6.22
N ARG A 99 -16.52 15.54 7.17
CA ARG A 99 -16.12 16.55 8.19
C ARG A 99 -15.36 17.78 7.63
N THR A 100 -15.66 18.19 6.39
CA THR A 100 -14.89 19.26 5.72
C THR A 100 -13.39 18.93 5.69
N ASN A 101 -13.06 17.66 5.44
CA ASN A 101 -11.70 17.18 5.22
C ASN A 101 -11.18 17.76 3.91
N LEU A 102 -10.74 19.00 4.00
CA LEU A 102 -10.24 19.81 2.92
C LEU A 102 -8.72 19.79 3.01
N GLU A 103 -8.07 19.50 1.89
CA GLU A 103 -6.61 19.54 1.83
C GLU A 103 -6.10 20.92 2.23
N ARG A 104 -5.02 20.95 3.02
CA ARG A 104 -4.48 22.21 3.53
C ARG A 104 -4.03 23.15 2.41
N SER A 105 -3.54 22.59 1.30
CA SER A 105 -3.21 23.28 0.05
C SER A 105 -4.43 23.99 -0.57
N ALA A 106 -5.62 23.41 -0.43
CA ALA A 106 -6.87 23.91 -0.99
C ALA A 106 -7.64 24.84 -0.03
N MET A 107 -7.14 25.12 1.17
CA MET A 107 -7.83 25.93 2.20
C MET A 107 -8.32 27.30 1.73
N TYR A 108 -7.64 27.87 0.74
CA TYR A 108 -7.98 29.17 0.17
C TYR A 108 -8.50 29.10 -1.27
N ASP A 109 -8.71 27.90 -1.80
CA ASP A 109 -9.28 27.72 -3.13
C ASP A 109 -10.82 27.72 -3.07
N ILE A 110 -11.41 28.83 -3.48
CA ILE A 110 -12.87 28.99 -3.54
C ILE A 110 -13.53 28.13 -4.62
N ASN A 111 -12.75 27.60 -5.58
CA ASN A 111 -13.22 26.72 -6.64
C ASN A 111 -12.92 25.26 -6.33
N TYR A 112 -12.58 24.92 -5.09
CA TYR A 112 -12.28 23.55 -4.69
C TYR A 112 -13.44 22.61 -5.02
N GLU A 113 -13.15 21.61 -5.85
CA GLU A 113 -14.06 20.50 -6.11
C GLU A 113 -13.65 19.30 -5.25
N LYS A 114 -14.57 18.82 -4.42
CA LYS A 114 -14.32 17.66 -3.56
C LYS A 114 -14.09 16.42 -4.45
N PRO A 115 -13.01 15.66 -4.23
CA PRO A 115 -12.77 14.42 -4.95
C PRO A 115 -13.90 13.40 -4.73
N GLU A 116 -14.18 12.58 -5.75
CA GLU A 116 -15.26 11.59 -5.68
C GLU A 116 -15.03 10.57 -4.55
N SER A 117 -16.05 10.34 -3.72
CA SER A 117 -16.06 9.32 -2.67
C SER A 117 -15.93 7.90 -3.26
N LEU A 118 -15.19 6.99 -2.60
CA LEU A 118 -15.10 5.57 -3.02
C LEU A 118 -16.48 4.88 -3.01
N VAL A 119 -17.32 5.28 -2.05
CA VAL A 119 -18.71 4.86 -1.91
C VAL A 119 -19.61 6.09 -2.10
N PRO A 120 -20.37 6.16 -3.20
CA PRO A 120 -21.34 7.22 -3.42
C PRO A 120 -22.53 7.03 -2.47
N ARG A 121 -23.12 8.14 -2.05
CA ARG A 121 -24.27 8.22 -1.14
C ARG A 121 -25.41 7.21 -1.39
N ARG A 122 -25.68 6.87 -2.67
CA ARG A 122 -26.73 5.87 -3.03
C ARG A 122 -26.44 4.46 -2.48
N ARG A 123 -25.15 4.12 -2.33
CA ARG A 123 -24.65 2.87 -1.74
C ARG A 123 -24.46 2.95 -0.21
N CYS A 124 -24.94 4.02 0.43
CA CYS A 124 -25.02 4.12 1.89
C CYS A 124 -26.48 3.87 2.32
N LYS A 125 -26.70 2.88 3.19
CA LYS A 125 -28.01 2.51 3.73
C LYS A 125 -28.03 2.70 5.24
N GLU A 126 -29.22 2.99 5.75
CA GLU A 126 -29.46 3.31 7.15
C GLU A 126 -30.28 2.21 7.80
N VAL A 127 -29.93 1.88 9.04
CA VAL A 127 -30.61 0.88 9.86
C VAL A 127 -30.98 1.50 11.22
N PRO A 128 -32.21 1.26 11.72
CA PRO A 128 -32.59 1.63 13.08
C PRO A 128 -31.76 0.90 14.14
N GLY A 129 -31.43 1.61 15.21
CA GLY A 129 -30.57 1.14 16.29
C GLY A 129 -29.62 2.24 16.71
N ARG A 130 -29.42 2.41 18.02
CA ARG A 130 -28.64 3.53 18.56
C ARG A 130 -28.03 3.17 19.90
N LEU A 131 -26.76 3.52 20.05
CA LEU A 131 -26.05 3.55 21.32
C LEU A 131 -25.83 5.01 21.75
N ASN A 132 -25.76 5.25 23.06
CA ASN A 132 -25.30 6.52 23.62
C ASN A 132 -23.75 6.56 23.69
N ALA A 133 -23.18 7.68 24.16
CA ALA A 133 -21.73 7.82 24.27
C ALA A 133 -21.09 6.97 25.37
N ASP A 134 -21.88 6.46 26.32
CA ASP A 134 -21.46 5.55 27.39
C ASP A 134 -21.52 4.07 26.96
N GLY A 135 -22.04 3.79 25.75
CA GLY A 135 -22.21 2.43 25.20
C GLY A 135 -23.55 1.77 25.53
N ASP A 136 -24.47 2.47 26.21
CA ASP A 136 -25.80 1.94 26.50
C ASP A 136 -26.70 1.99 25.26
N VAL A 137 -27.55 0.97 25.11
CA VAL A 137 -28.56 0.89 24.05
C VAL A 137 -29.68 1.90 24.32
N ILE A 138 -29.85 2.85 23.39
CA ILE A 138 -31.00 3.76 23.33
C ILE A 138 -32.13 3.10 22.55
N ASP A 139 -31.81 2.58 21.36
CA ASP A 139 -32.73 1.89 20.47
C ASP A 139 -32.08 0.57 20.04
N GLU A 140 -32.79 -0.55 20.20
CA GLU A 140 -32.33 -1.87 19.76
C GLU A 140 -32.06 -1.91 18.26
N LEU A 141 -31.07 -2.71 17.84
CA LEU A 141 -30.80 -2.95 16.43
C LEU A 141 -32.00 -3.62 15.74
N ASP A 142 -32.48 -3.03 14.65
CA ASP A 142 -33.47 -3.68 13.80
C ASP A 142 -32.78 -4.66 12.82
N GLU A 143 -32.69 -5.92 13.23
CA GLU A 143 -32.08 -7.00 12.45
C GLU A 143 -32.75 -7.18 11.07
N SER A 144 -34.05 -6.94 10.96
CA SER A 144 -34.76 -7.08 9.69
C SER A 144 -34.38 -5.98 8.71
N ALA A 145 -34.17 -4.77 9.22
CA ALA A 145 -33.68 -3.64 8.43
C ALA A 145 -32.21 -3.82 8.00
N VAL A 146 -31.36 -4.48 8.80
CA VAL A 146 -29.99 -4.85 8.37
C VAL A 146 -30.05 -5.73 7.13
N ILE A 147 -30.84 -6.81 7.19
CA ILE A 147 -30.96 -7.77 6.08
C ILE A 147 -31.52 -7.08 4.83
N GLN A 148 -32.56 -6.24 4.99
CA GLN A 148 -33.12 -5.48 3.87
C GLN A 148 -32.10 -4.51 3.27
N ALA A 149 -31.35 -3.77 4.10
CA ALA A 149 -30.33 -2.84 3.63
C ALA A 149 -29.23 -3.55 2.85
N ALA A 150 -28.79 -4.72 3.32
CA ALA A 150 -27.82 -5.56 2.62
C ALA A 150 -28.39 -6.12 1.31
N ASP A 151 -29.63 -6.60 1.31
CA ASP A 151 -30.31 -7.09 0.10
C ASP A 151 -30.40 -6.01 -0.97
N GLU A 152 -30.85 -4.80 -0.61
CA GLU A 152 -30.91 -3.66 -1.53
C GLU A 152 -29.54 -3.31 -2.10
N LEU A 153 -28.48 -3.34 -1.28
CA LEU A 153 -27.12 -3.10 -1.79
C LEU A 153 -26.72 -4.18 -2.80
N VAL A 154 -26.96 -5.45 -2.49
CA VAL A 154 -26.54 -6.58 -3.32
C VAL A 154 -27.34 -6.61 -4.63
N THR A 155 -28.66 -6.49 -4.55
CA THR A 155 -29.57 -6.63 -5.69
C THR A 155 -29.56 -5.41 -6.60
N ASP A 156 -29.64 -4.19 -6.06
CA ASP A 156 -29.78 -2.96 -6.85
C ASP A 156 -28.43 -2.37 -7.28
N HIS A 157 -27.36 -2.66 -6.55
CA HIS A 157 -26.04 -2.07 -6.78
C HIS A 157 -24.93 -3.08 -7.08
N GLY A 158 -25.21 -4.38 -6.96
CA GLY A 158 -24.24 -5.44 -7.26
C GLY A 158 -22.97 -5.32 -6.42
N ILE A 159 -23.12 -4.99 -5.13
CA ILE A 159 -21.96 -4.85 -4.25
C ILE A 159 -21.26 -6.20 -4.01
N GLU A 160 -19.96 -6.12 -3.78
CA GLU A 160 -19.09 -7.24 -3.44
C GLU A 160 -18.62 -7.16 -1.98
N ALA A 161 -18.70 -5.97 -1.37
CA ALA A 161 -18.29 -5.73 0.00
C ALA A 161 -19.18 -4.73 0.73
N ILE A 162 -19.29 -4.86 2.06
CA ILE A 162 -20.03 -3.96 2.94
C ILE A 162 -19.12 -3.52 4.10
N ALA A 163 -19.05 -2.21 4.33
CA ALA A 163 -18.56 -1.63 5.58
C ALA A 163 -19.75 -1.39 6.53
N VAL A 164 -19.68 -1.95 7.74
CA VAL A 164 -20.66 -1.72 8.82
C VAL A 164 -20.06 -0.69 9.78
N CYS A 165 -20.75 0.44 9.95
CA CYS A 165 -20.25 1.57 10.76
C CYS A 165 -21.39 2.22 11.54
N PHE A 166 -21.53 1.86 12.81
CA PHE A 166 -22.46 2.45 13.76
C PHE A 166 -21.75 3.42 14.70
N LEU A 167 -22.49 4.38 15.23
CA LEU A 167 -21.96 5.29 16.25
C LEU A 167 -21.75 4.55 17.56
N HIS A 168 -20.69 4.96 18.27
CA HIS A 168 -20.32 4.43 19.58
C HIS A 168 -20.02 2.93 19.62
N SER A 169 -19.81 2.30 18.45
CA SER A 169 -19.35 0.91 18.35
C SER A 169 -17.98 0.66 18.97
N TYR A 170 -17.18 1.71 19.16
CA TYR A 170 -15.92 1.67 19.90
C TYR A 170 -16.09 1.47 21.41
N GLN A 171 -17.27 1.75 21.97
CA GLN A 171 -17.60 1.49 23.38
C GLN A 171 -18.35 0.16 23.54
N ASN A 172 -19.26 -0.12 22.62
CA ASN A 172 -20.06 -1.34 22.61
C ASN A 172 -20.30 -1.76 21.15
N ASP A 173 -19.68 -2.87 20.75
CA ASP A 173 -19.66 -3.38 19.38
C ASP A 173 -20.81 -4.35 19.06
N ASP A 174 -21.68 -4.67 20.04
CA ASP A 174 -22.73 -5.68 19.91
C ASP A 174 -23.59 -5.50 18.65
N HIS A 175 -24.01 -4.28 18.35
CA HIS A 175 -24.81 -3.98 17.16
C HIS A 175 -24.02 -4.21 15.86
N GLU A 176 -22.75 -3.83 15.81
CA GLU A 176 -21.91 -4.00 14.62
C GLU A 176 -21.60 -5.48 14.37
N VAL A 177 -21.22 -6.20 15.42
CA VAL A 177 -20.98 -7.65 15.38
C VAL A 177 -22.24 -8.38 14.92
N ARG A 178 -23.40 -8.07 15.52
CA ARG A 178 -24.67 -8.70 15.16
C ARG A 178 -25.08 -8.41 13.72
N ALA A 179 -24.93 -7.18 13.26
CA ALA A 179 -25.20 -6.84 11.87
C ALA A 179 -24.28 -7.61 10.91
N ALA A 180 -22.99 -7.73 11.24
CA ALA A 180 -22.04 -8.46 10.42
C ALA A 180 -22.34 -9.97 10.34
N GLU A 181 -22.76 -10.59 11.44
CA GLU A 181 -23.23 -11.99 11.47
C GLU A 181 -24.40 -12.19 10.51
N LEU A 182 -25.45 -11.37 10.63
CA LEU A 182 -26.65 -11.46 9.79
C LEU A 182 -26.33 -11.32 8.30
N ILE A 183 -25.44 -10.39 7.96
CA ILE A 183 -25.01 -10.17 6.58
C ILE A 183 -24.23 -11.38 6.07
N ARG A 184 -23.27 -11.91 6.85
CA ARG A 184 -22.46 -13.08 6.45
C ARG A 184 -23.31 -14.34 6.28
N GLU A 185 -24.30 -14.54 7.15
CA GLU A 185 -25.24 -15.67 7.08
C GLU A 185 -26.15 -15.59 5.85
N THR A 186 -26.65 -14.38 5.53
CA THR A 186 -27.62 -14.19 4.44
C THR A 186 -26.93 -14.07 3.07
N PHE A 187 -25.76 -13.42 3.01
CA PHE A 187 -25.01 -13.10 1.79
C PHE A 187 -23.56 -13.58 1.89
N PRO A 188 -23.30 -14.90 1.89
CA PRO A 188 -21.96 -15.46 2.14
C PRO A 188 -20.92 -15.09 1.07
N ALA A 189 -21.34 -14.62 -0.10
CA ALA A 189 -20.44 -14.15 -1.16
C ALA A 189 -19.96 -12.70 -0.96
N VAL A 190 -20.57 -11.95 -0.02
CA VAL A 190 -20.24 -10.54 0.23
C VAL A 190 -19.23 -10.45 1.36
N SER A 191 -18.13 -9.74 1.11
CA SER A 191 -17.15 -9.46 2.16
C SER A 191 -17.68 -8.40 3.13
N VAL A 192 -17.48 -8.62 4.43
CA VAL A 192 -17.95 -7.69 5.48
C VAL A 192 -16.77 -7.19 6.30
N SER A 193 -16.67 -5.87 6.41
CA SER A 193 -15.72 -5.18 7.27
C SER A 193 -16.48 -4.42 8.35
N VAL A 194 -16.08 -4.64 9.59
CA VAL A 194 -16.73 -4.11 10.79
C VAL A 194 -15.83 -3.04 11.37
N SER A 195 -16.38 -1.88 11.67
CA SER A 195 -15.55 -0.74 12.04
C SER A 195 -14.91 -0.89 13.42
N SER A 196 -15.62 -1.49 14.38
CA SER A 196 -15.10 -1.82 15.70
C SER A 196 -13.98 -2.87 15.68
N ASP A 197 -14.07 -3.86 14.78
CA ASP A 197 -13.03 -4.90 14.62
C ASP A 197 -11.71 -4.32 14.09
N ILE A 198 -11.78 -3.24 13.31
CA ILE A 198 -10.61 -2.60 12.68
C ILE A 198 -10.04 -1.49 13.58
N THR A 199 -10.90 -0.61 14.09
CA THR A 199 -10.48 0.55 14.88
C THR A 199 -11.53 0.91 15.94
N GLY A 200 -11.19 0.65 17.20
CA GLY A 200 -11.99 0.98 18.38
C GLY A 200 -11.88 2.44 18.81
N GLU A 201 -11.90 3.38 17.85
CA GLU A 201 -11.70 4.81 18.10
C GLU A 201 -12.96 5.65 17.83
N TYR A 202 -13.12 6.75 18.59
CA TYR A 202 -14.41 7.46 18.67
C TYR A 202 -14.84 8.20 17.40
N ARG A 203 -13.90 8.58 16.53
CA ARG A 203 -14.13 9.48 15.40
C ARG A 203 -14.90 8.80 14.27
N GLU A 204 -16.14 9.18 14.05
CA GLU A 204 -17.08 8.50 13.15
C GLU A 204 -16.68 8.58 11.67
N TYR A 205 -16.20 9.73 11.19
CA TYR A 205 -15.80 9.87 9.78
C TYR A 205 -14.53 9.08 9.49
N GLU A 206 -13.48 9.28 10.29
CA GLU A 206 -12.21 8.57 10.11
C GLU A 206 -12.37 7.05 10.30
N ARG A 207 -13.24 6.61 11.22
CA ARG A 207 -13.57 5.19 11.41
C ARG A 207 -14.33 4.62 10.22
N THR A 208 -15.33 5.35 9.73
CA THR A 208 -16.09 4.96 8.52
C THR A 208 -15.17 4.88 7.31
N SER A 209 -14.29 5.87 7.12
CA SER A 209 -13.32 5.90 6.03
C SER A 209 -12.37 4.69 6.08
N THR A 210 -11.87 4.35 7.26
CA THR A 210 -11.01 3.18 7.49
C THR A 210 -11.73 1.88 7.15
N ALA A 211 -12.97 1.70 7.65
CA ALA A 211 -13.77 0.51 7.36
C ALA A 211 -14.16 0.39 5.88
N VAL A 212 -14.40 1.53 5.21
CA VAL A 212 -14.65 1.58 3.77
C VAL A 212 -13.42 1.16 2.98
N LEU A 213 -12.24 1.67 3.32
CA LEU A 213 -10.99 1.28 2.67
C LEU A 213 -10.72 -0.21 2.84
N ASP A 214 -10.93 -0.74 4.06
CA ASP A 214 -10.82 -2.17 4.32
C ASP A 214 -11.78 -3.00 3.44
N ALA A 215 -13.08 -2.68 3.46
CA ALA A 215 -14.09 -3.36 2.65
C ALA A 215 -13.77 -3.28 1.15
N TYR A 216 -13.25 -2.13 0.70
CA TYR A 216 -12.92 -1.87 -0.68
C TYR A 216 -11.79 -2.77 -1.22
N ILE A 217 -10.79 -3.08 -0.40
CA ILE A 217 -9.67 -3.93 -0.83
C ILE A 217 -9.83 -5.39 -0.46
N LYS A 218 -10.68 -5.71 0.52
CA LYS A 218 -10.79 -7.04 1.12
C LYS A 218 -11.03 -8.19 0.12
N PRO A 219 -11.95 -8.09 -0.86
CA PRO A 219 -12.13 -9.17 -1.83
C PRO A 219 -10.89 -9.46 -2.69
N ILE A 220 -10.21 -8.40 -3.14
CA ILE A 220 -9.02 -8.52 -4.00
C ILE A 220 -7.87 -9.11 -3.19
N PHE A 221 -7.66 -8.59 -1.98
CA PHE A 221 -6.61 -9.05 -1.10
C PHE A 221 -6.83 -10.51 -0.66
N GLY A 222 -8.06 -10.86 -0.28
CA GLY A 222 -8.42 -12.23 0.11
C GLY A 222 -8.17 -13.24 -1.02
N SER A 223 -8.67 -12.95 -2.22
CA SER A 223 -8.44 -13.82 -3.40
C SER A 223 -6.95 -13.98 -3.73
N TYR A 224 -6.18 -12.90 -3.58
CA TYR A 224 -4.74 -12.92 -3.79
C TYR A 224 -4.00 -13.82 -2.78
N VAL A 225 -4.28 -13.64 -1.49
CA VAL A 225 -3.67 -14.42 -0.41
C VAL A 225 -4.03 -15.89 -0.54
N GLU A 226 -5.29 -16.21 -0.84
CA GLU A 226 -5.75 -17.59 -1.06
C GLU A 226 -5.03 -18.25 -2.24
N LYS A 227 -4.96 -17.56 -3.39
CA LYS A 227 -4.25 -18.05 -4.57
C LYS A 227 -2.77 -18.29 -4.29
N LEU A 228 -2.12 -17.37 -3.57
CA LEU A 228 -0.71 -17.49 -3.22
C LEU A 228 -0.48 -18.63 -2.23
N ALA A 229 -1.29 -18.74 -1.18
CA ALA A 229 -1.20 -19.84 -0.22
C ALA A 229 -1.37 -21.20 -0.90
N GLY A 230 -2.35 -21.34 -1.80
CA GLY A 230 -2.53 -22.56 -2.60
C GLY A 230 -1.32 -22.88 -3.46
N ALA A 231 -0.78 -21.90 -4.18
CA ALA A 231 0.37 -22.10 -5.07
C ALA A 231 1.68 -22.39 -4.32
N LEU A 232 1.84 -21.89 -3.09
CA LEU A 232 2.92 -22.26 -2.18
C LEU A 232 2.77 -23.71 -1.70
N GLY A 233 1.55 -24.10 -1.28
CA GLY A 233 1.25 -25.46 -0.84
C GLY A 233 1.43 -26.52 -1.93
N GLU A 234 1.06 -26.22 -3.17
CA GLU A 234 1.31 -27.09 -4.34
C GLU A 234 2.80 -27.35 -4.60
N ARG A 235 3.68 -26.45 -4.15
CA ARG A 235 5.15 -26.58 -4.20
C ARG A 235 5.75 -27.11 -2.91
N GLY A 236 4.93 -27.62 -2.00
CA GLY A 236 5.38 -28.32 -0.78
C GLY A 236 5.68 -27.42 0.42
N PHE A 237 5.31 -26.13 0.38
CA PHE A 237 5.41 -25.26 1.55
C PHE A 237 4.40 -25.67 2.63
N ASP A 238 4.88 -26.03 3.81
CA ASP A 238 4.08 -26.37 5.00
C ASP A 238 4.43 -25.46 6.20
N GLY A 239 5.11 -24.34 5.93
CA GLY A 239 5.54 -23.36 6.92
C GLY A 239 4.46 -22.34 7.28
N SER A 240 4.85 -21.33 8.07
CA SER A 240 3.96 -20.22 8.43
C SER A 240 4.00 -19.11 7.37
N PHE A 241 2.84 -18.78 6.80
CA PHE A 241 2.69 -17.65 5.88
C PHE A 241 2.30 -16.39 6.64
N PHE A 242 3.19 -15.40 6.61
CA PHE A 242 3.03 -14.09 7.19
C PHE A 242 2.91 -12.97 6.15
N VAL A 243 2.14 -11.92 6.48
CA VAL A 243 2.04 -10.68 5.71
C VAL A 243 2.50 -9.50 6.56
N THR A 244 3.31 -8.62 5.99
CA THR A 244 3.84 -7.42 6.65
C THR A 244 2.75 -6.39 6.94
N ARG A 245 2.86 -5.69 8.08
CA ARG A 245 1.92 -4.63 8.50
C ARG A 245 2.52 -3.24 8.33
N SER A 246 1.66 -2.25 8.15
CA SER A 246 2.02 -0.83 7.96
C SER A 246 2.70 -0.21 9.18
N GLY A 247 2.31 -0.63 10.40
CA GLY A 247 2.93 -0.21 11.66
C GLY A 247 4.02 -1.16 12.16
N GLY A 248 4.56 -2.02 11.29
CA GLY A 248 5.59 -2.99 11.63
C GLY A 248 5.10 -4.34 12.16
N GLY A 249 6.02 -5.30 12.18
CA GLY A 249 5.71 -6.70 12.44
C GLY A 249 4.86 -7.33 11.33
N THR A 250 4.28 -8.49 11.62
CA THR A 250 3.55 -9.29 10.63
C THR A 250 2.22 -9.84 11.20
N PHE A 251 1.30 -10.17 10.30
CA PHE A 251 0.13 -11.01 10.57
C PHE A 251 0.31 -12.39 9.95
N THR A 252 -0.43 -13.39 10.42
CA THR A 252 -0.66 -14.59 9.60
C THR A 252 -1.46 -14.20 8.35
N ALA A 253 -1.33 -14.97 7.27
CA ALA A 253 -2.12 -14.79 6.06
C ALA A 253 -3.63 -14.71 6.36
N ASP A 254 -4.16 -15.62 7.18
CA ASP A 254 -5.56 -15.64 7.59
C ASP A 254 -5.97 -14.34 8.31
N SER A 255 -5.18 -13.89 9.29
CA SER A 255 -5.48 -12.64 9.99
C SER A 255 -5.39 -11.41 9.07
N ALA A 256 -4.46 -11.40 8.12
CA ALA A 256 -4.34 -10.32 7.14
C ALA A 256 -5.59 -10.19 6.24
N THR A 257 -6.25 -11.30 5.91
CA THR A 257 -7.51 -11.25 5.14
C THR A 257 -8.69 -10.68 5.94
N THR A 258 -8.60 -10.67 7.27
CA THR A 258 -9.66 -10.15 8.15
C THR A 258 -9.67 -8.62 8.21
N ALA A 259 -8.51 -7.97 8.19
CA ALA A 259 -8.38 -6.52 8.19
C ALA A 259 -7.21 -6.04 7.29
N PRO A 260 -7.32 -6.24 5.97
CA PRO A 260 -6.26 -5.93 5.01
C PRO A 260 -5.87 -4.46 4.94
N VAL A 261 -6.69 -3.53 5.47
CA VAL A 261 -6.32 -2.11 5.54
C VAL A 261 -4.98 -1.90 6.26
N HIS A 262 -4.64 -2.76 7.23
CA HIS A 262 -3.36 -2.69 7.95
C HIS A 262 -2.15 -3.06 7.09
N THR A 263 -2.32 -3.61 5.89
CA THR A 263 -1.21 -4.00 5.00
C THR A 263 -0.98 -2.98 3.87
N ILE A 264 -1.82 -1.95 3.74
CA ILE A 264 -1.77 -1.00 2.61
C ILE A 264 -0.41 -0.30 2.48
N LEU A 265 0.24 0.04 3.59
CA LEU A 265 1.53 0.73 3.62
C LEU A 265 2.66 -0.18 4.14
N SER A 266 2.58 -1.49 3.88
CA SER A 266 3.50 -2.47 4.44
C SER A 266 4.90 -2.48 3.82
N GLY A 267 5.05 -2.06 2.56
CA GLY A 267 6.32 -2.14 1.83
C GLY A 267 7.44 -1.36 2.52
N PRO A 268 7.32 -0.02 2.65
CA PRO A 268 8.32 0.81 3.34
C PRO A 268 8.57 0.38 4.79
N ALA A 269 7.56 -0.17 5.47
CA ALA A 269 7.66 -0.60 6.86
C ALA A 269 8.72 -1.71 7.08
N GLY A 270 8.89 -2.61 6.10
CA GLY A 270 9.93 -3.65 6.15
C GLY A 270 11.35 -3.06 6.15
N GLY A 271 11.59 -2.06 5.30
CA GLY A 271 12.86 -1.35 5.21
C GLY A 271 13.23 -0.64 6.52
N LEU A 272 12.26 -0.05 7.22
CA LEU A 272 12.47 0.62 8.50
C LEU A 272 12.84 -0.34 9.63
N ILE A 273 12.20 -1.51 9.68
CA ILE A 273 12.56 -2.57 10.63
C ILE A 273 13.98 -3.07 10.35
N GLY A 274 14.33 -3.29 9.08
CA GLY A 274 15.69 -3.65 8.68
C GLY A 274 16.72 -2.59 9.09
N ALA A 275 16.43 -1.32 8.85
CA ALA A 275 17.29 -0.20 9.24
C ALA A 275 17.46 -0.11 10.77
N SER A 276 16.39 -0.35 11.53
CA SER A 276 16.46 -0.40 13.00
C SER A 276 17.37 -1.52 13.48
N ASN A 277 17.30 -2.71 12.86
CA ASN A 277 18.19 -3.82 13.18
C ASN A 277 19.65 -3.52 12.84
N VAL A 278 19.92 -2.90 11.69
CA VAL A 278 21.27 -2.42 11.34
C VAL A 278 21.76 -1.38 12.35
N GLY A 279 20.89 -0.48 12.79
CA GLY A 279 21.16 0.48 13.85
C GLY A 279 21.62 -0.18 15.14
N GLU A 280 20.88 -1.17 15.62
CA GLU A 280 21.21 -1.95 16.82
C GLU A 280 22.59 -2.61 16.71
N VAL A 281 22.88 -3.27 15.59
CA VAL A 281 24.19 -3.92 15.33
C VAL A 281 25.33 -2.89 15.33
N LEU A 282 25.08 -1.68 14.84
CA LEU A 282 26.05 -0.59 14.80
C LEU A 282 26.13 0.21 16.11
N GLY A 283 25.28 -0.08 17.10
CA GLY A 283 25.15 0.71 18.34
C GLY A 283 24.66 2.13 18.08
N ARG A 284 23.75 2.30 17.11
CA ARG A 284 23.14 3.57 16.70
C ARG A 284 21.62 3.47 16.81
N GLU A 285 21.06 4.12 17.82
CA GLU A 285 19.63 4.09 18.10
C GLU A 285 18.86 5.19 17.36
N ASP A 286 19.54 6.28 16.98
CA ASP A 286 18.93 7.41 16.25
C ASP A 286 19.40 7.44 14.80
N LEU A 287 18.47 7.27 13.86
CA LEU A 287 18.74 7.17 12.42
C LEU A 287 17.74 7.99 11.60
N ILE A 288 18.19 8.43 10.43
CA ILE A 288 17.31 8.89 9.35
C ILE A 288 17.45 7.88 8.22
N THR A 289 16.34 7.26 7.84
CA THR A 289 16.29 6.37 6.68
C THR A 289 15.85 7.16 5.47
N VAL A 290 16.46 6.89 4.32
CA VAL A 290 16.07 7.47 3.03
C VAL A 290 16.07 6.34 2.02
N ASP A 291 14.90 6.03 1.48
CA ASP A 291 14.71 5.10 0.37
C ASP A 291 14.32 5.90 -0.87
N MET A 292 15.08 5.78 -1.95
CA MET A 292 14.85 6.52 -3.19
C MET A 292 14.63 5.54 -4.33
N GLY A 293 13.38 5.49 -4.79
CA GLY A 293 12.97 4.71 -5.96
C GLY A 293 13.04 5.50 -7.26
N GLY A 294 12.35 4.99 -8.29
CA GLY A 294 12.24 5.66 -9.59
C GLY A 294 11.29 6.88 -9.58
N THR A 295 10.28 6.91 -8.71
CA THR A 295 9.24 7.94 -8.71
C THR A 295 9.23 8.81 -7.47
N SER A 296 9.65 8.25 -6.34
CA SER A 296 9.51 8.85 -5.02
C SER A 296 10.73 8.60 -4.14
N LEU A 297 10.81 9.40 -3.09
CA LEU A 297 11.75 9.25 -1.98
C LEU A 297 10.96 9.20 -0.69
N ASP A 298 11.19 8.15 0.09
CA ASP A 298 10.57 7.90 1.38
C ASP A 298 11.59 8.11 2.49
N ALA A 299 11.26 8.97 3.46
CA ALA A 299 12.11 9.26 4.60
C ALA A 299 11.38 8.98 5.92
N CYS A 300 12.11 8.47 6.91
CA CYS A 300 11.60 8.23 8.25
C CYS A 300 12.69 8.52 9.29
N VAL A 301 12.26 8.89 10.50
CA VAL A 301 13.12 9.06 11.67
C VAL A 301 12.93 7.86 12.58
N ILE A 302 14.05 7.23 12.95
CA ILE A 302 14.13 6.21 13.99
C ILE A 302 14.74 6.90 15.21
N GLU A 303 14.04 6.84 16.34
CA GLU A 303 14.47 7.43 17.62
C GLU A 303 14.48 6.33 18.68
N GLY A 304 15.59 6.21 19.42
CA GLY A 304 15.69 5.17 20.46
C GLY A 304 15.57 3.73 19.94
N GLY A 305 16.00 3.48 18.70
CA GLY A 305 16.04 2.15 18.06
C GLY A 305 14.71 1.65 17.51
N SER A 306 13.66 2.48 17.50
CA SER A 306 12.35 2.14 16.93
C SER A 306 11.86 3.24 15.99
N PRO A 307 11.25 2.90 14.83
CA PRO A 307 10.66 3.90 13.96
C PRO A 307 9.44 4.55 14.65
N VAL A 308 9.25 5.85 14.43
CA VAL A 308 8.11 6.59 15.00
C VAL A 308 6.81 6.10 14.38
N VAL A 309 5.81 5.80 15.22
CA VAL A 309 4.48 5.34 14.80
C VAL A 309 3.47 6.48 14.91
N GLU A 310 2.73 6.73 13.83
CA GLU A 310 1.50 7.55 13.85
C GLU A 310 0.27 6.63 13.87
N TYR A 311 -0.80 7.06 14.54
CA TYR A 311 -2.07 6.33 14.62
C TYR A 311 -3.12 6.81 13.63
N THR A 312 -2.76 7.80 12.81
CA THR A 312 -3.59 8.36 11.76
C THR A 312 -2.75 8.53 10.52
N ALA A 313 -3.31 8.12 9.38
CA ALA A 313 -2.71 8.30 8.08
C ALA A 313 -3.75 8.85 7.11
N SER A 314 -3.32 9.22 5.91
CA SER A 314 -4.21 9.56 4.80
C SER A 314 -3.74 8.83 3.56
N LEU A 315 -4.68 8.25 2.82
CA LEU A 315 -4.46 7.74 1.48
C LEU A 315 -5.35 8.51 0.53
N GLU A 316 -4.75 9.21 -0.44
CA GLU A 316 -5.42 10.27 -1.20
C GLU A 316 -6.07 11.27 -0.21
N HIS A 317 -7.36 11.54 -0.36
CA HIS A 317 -8.19 12.37 0.52
C HIS A 317 -8.92 11.58 1.63
N GLN A 318 -8.65 10.27 1.77
CA GLN A 318 -9.35 9.41 2.75
C GLN A 318 -8.50 9.23 4.01
N PRO A 319 -8.99 9.64 5.20
CA PRO A 319 -8.30 9.38 6.44
C PRO A 319 -8.36 7.89 6.81
N MET A 320 -7.29 7.41 7.46
CA MET A 320 -7.18 6.07 8.01
C MET A 320 -6.78 6.15 9.49
N MET A 321 -7.44 5.39 10.35
CA MET A 321 -7.10 5.28 11.78
C MET A 321 -6.48 3.91 12.07
N ILE A 322 -5.29 3.72 11.53
CA ILE A 322 -4.48 2.53 11.73
C ILE A 322 -3.06 2.95 12.14
N PRO A 323 -2.34 2.12 12.92
CA PRO A 323 -0.93 2.37 13.19
C PRO A 323 -0.11 2.24 11.91
N VAL A 324 0.65 3.27 11.60
CA VAL A 324 1.59 3.34 10.47
C VAL A 324 2.90 3.94 10.95
N TYR A 325 4.01 3.66 10.28
CA TYR A 325 5.22 4.44 10.52
C TYR A 325 5.10 5.86 9.96
N ASP A 326 5.72 6.84 10.63
CA ASP A 326 5.81 8.24 10.18
C ASP A 326 6.78 8.33 8.99
N ILE A 327 6.26 7.97 7.82
CA ILE A 327 6.98 8.00 6.56
C ILE A 327 6.56 9.24 5.79
N ARG A 328 7.54 10.04 5.40
CA ARG A 328 7.35 11.22 4.56
C ARG A 328 7.83 10.91 3.15
N THR A 329 6.87 10.86 2.24
CA THR A 329 7.13 10.67 0.82
C THR A 329 7.26 12.02 0.12
N ILE A 330 8.29 12.17 -0.70
CA ILE A 330 8.47 13.28 -1.62
C ILE A 330 8.44 12.71 -3.04
N GLY A 331 7.73 13.38 -3.96
CA GLY A 331 7.67 13.03 -5.39
C GLY A 331 8.97 13.36 -6.13
N ALA A 332 10.08 12.81 -5.65
CA ALA A 332 11.42 12.98 -6.16
C ALA A 332 12.12 11.62 -6.17
N GLY A 333 12.39 11.06 -7.35
CA GLY A 333 13.05 9.77 -7.55
C GLY A 333 13.98 9.80 -8.77
N GLY A 334 14.54 8.65 -9.14
CA GLY A 334 15.45 8.55 -10.29
C GLY A 334 14.82 9.00 -11.62
N GLY A 335 13.55 8.69 -11.84
CA GLY A 335 12.78 9.10 -13.01
C GLY A 335 12.17 10.49 -12.91
N SER A 336 12.43 11.28 -11.86
CA SER A 336 11.90 12.64 -11.79
C SER A 336 12.44 13.50 -12.92
N ILE A 337 11.51 14.12 -13.65
CA ILE A 337 11.82 14.88 -14.87
C ILE A 337 12.41 16.23 -14.48
N ALA A 338 13.55 16.56 -15.06
CA ALA A 338 14.13 17.88 -15.01
C ALA A 338 13.53 18.77 -16.11
N TRP A 339 13.13 19.98 -15.77
CA TRP A 339 12.50 20.92 -16.70
C TRP A 339 12.79 22.37 -16.32
N LEU A 340 12.61 23.28 -17.27
CA LEU A 340 12.88 24.70 -17.08
C LEU A 340 11.58 25.51 -16.95
N ASP A 341 11.49 26.30 -15.89
CA ASP A 341 10.48 27.35 -15.72
C ASP A 341 11.13 28.71 -15.93
N GLY A 342 11.20 29.14 -17.20
CA GLY A 342 12.04 30.25 -17.61
C GLY A 342 13.52 29.92 -17.42
N SER A 343 14.22 30.64 -16.53
CA SER A 343 15.63 30.39 -16.20
C SER A 343 15.83 29.46 -15.00
N LEU A 344 14.74 29.07 -14.33
CA LEU A 344 14.81 28.25 -13.13
C LEU A 344 14.74 26.76 -13.50
N LEU A 345 15.80 26.02 -13.21
CA LEU A 345 15.81 24.57 -13.28
C LEU A 345 14.99 23.98 -12.13
N LYS A 346 14.02 23.13 -12.48
CA LYS A 346 13.18 22.37 -11.56
C LYS A 346 13.31 20.87 -11.85
N VAL A 347 13.12 20.06 -10.81
CA VAL A 347 13.12 18.59 -10.91
C VAL A 347 11.87 18.07 -10.20
N GLY A 348 11.05 17.30 -10.93
CA GLY A 348 9.74 16.86 -10.47
C GLY A 348 8.69 17.98 -10.46
N PRO A 349 7.48 17.71 -9.94
CA PRO A 349 7.03 16.42 -9.39
C PRO A 349 6.72 15.36 -10.46
N GLN A 350 6.73 15.71 -11.75
CA GLN A 350 6.50 14.77 -12.84
C GLN A 350 7.62 13.71 -12.86
N SER A 351 7.25 12.47 -13.17
CA SER A 351 8.18 11.35 -13.31
C SER A 351 7.99 10.66 -14.66
N ALA A 352 9.08 10.18 -15.25
CA ALA A 352 9.09 9.37 -16.46
C ALA A 352 8.66 7.91 -16.21
N GLY A 353 8.55 7.49 -14.94
CA GLY A 353 8.19 6.12 -14.56
C GLY A 353 9.23 5.09 -15.04
N ALA A 354 8.77 3.87 -15.34
CA ALA A 354 9.59 2.79 -15.90
C ALA A 354 9.35 2.54 -17.40
N ASP A 355 8.26 3.08 -17.95
CA ASP A 355 7.85 2.98 -19.35
C ASP A 355 7.12 4.28 -19.75
N PRO A 356 7.67 5.11 -20.66
CA PRO A 356 8.91 4.88 -21.40
C PRO A 356 10.18 5.04 -20.55
N GLY A 357 10.07 5.60 -19.34
CA GLY A 357 11.19 5.72 -18.39
C GLY A 357 12.21 6.81 -18.76
N PRO A 358 13.32 6.89 -17.98
CA PRO A 358 14.50 7.70 -18.31
C PRO A 358 14.97 7.52 -19.76
N ILE A 359 15.59 8.55 -20.33
CA ILE A 359 16.13 8.48 -21.71
C ILE A 359 17.14 7.33 -21.81
N CYS A 360 17.98 7.18 -20.80
CA CYS A 360 18.99 6.14 -20.72
C CYS A 360 18.44 4.72 -20.69
N TYR A 361 17.13 4.50 -20.49
CA TYR A 361 16.54 3.16 -20.60
C TYR A 361 16.34 2.73 -22.05
N GLY A 362 16.45 3.64 -23.03
CA GLY A 362 16.36 3.31 -24.46
C GLY A 362 14.97 2.86 -24.93
N LYS A 363 13.91 3.10 -24.14
CA LYS A 363 12.52 2.68 -24.42
C LYS A 363 11.64 3.78 -25.01
N GLY A 364 12.26 4.84 -25.54
CA GLY A 364 11.55 5.97 -26.15
C GLY A 364 11.23 7.11 -25.17
N GLY A 365 11.88 7.15 -24.01
CA GLY A 365 11.84 8.32 -23.13
C GLY A 365 12.59 9.49 -23.77
N GLU A 366 11.98 10.68 -23.76
CA GLU A 366 12.57 11.88 -24.40
C GLU A 366 12.89 13.02 -23.42
N GLN A 367 12.41 12.93 -22.17
CA GLN A 367 12.56 13.98 -21.17
C GLN A 367 13.69 13.63 -20.19
N PRO A 368 14.60 14.56 -19.87
CA PRO A 368 15.75 14.29 -19.01
C PRO A 368 15.31 14.02 -17.57
N THR A 369 15.93 13.04 -16.93
CA THR A 369 15.62 12.61 -15.56
C THR A 369 16.84 12.64 -14.64
N VAL A 370 16.62 12.42 -13.33
CA VAL A 370 17.71 12.29 -12.35
C VAL A 370 18.63 11.11 -12.68
N THR A 371 18.09 9.99 -13.16
CA THR A 371 18.88 8.82 -13.59
C THR A 371 19.76 9.15 -14.79
N ASP A 372 19.25 9.93 -15.77
CA ASP A 372 20.04 10.37 -16.92
C ASP A 372 21.24 11.22 -16.46
N ALA A 373 21.01 12.16 -15.54
CA ALA A 373 22.08 12.97 -14.96
C ALA A 373 23.07 12.14 -14.15
N ALA A 374 22.60 11.15 -13.37
CA ALA A 374 23.47 10.24 -12.63
C ALA A 374 24.34 9.39 -13.55
N LEU A 375 23.80 8.93 -14.68
CA LEU A 375 24.54 8.21 -15.71
C LEU A 375 25.59 9.12 -16.38
N ALA A 376 25.20 10.33 -16.77
CA ALA A 376 26.09 11.33 -17.37
C ALA A 376 27.25 11.73 -16.45
N LEU A 377 27.02 11.75 -15.14
CA LEU A 377 28.05 12.01 -14.12
C LEU A 377 28.87 10.75 -13.75
N HIS A 378 28.61 9.61 -14.40
CA HIS A 378 29.23 8.32 -14.14
C HIS A 378 29.01 7.79 -12.71
N TYR A 379 27.89 8.14 -12.06
CA TYR A 379 27.48 7.51 -10.80
C TYR A 379 26.92 6.10 -11.03
N ILE A 380 26.45 5.82 -12.25
CA ILE A 380 25.93 4.54 -12.68
C ILE A 380 26.84 3.96 -13.76
N ASP A 381 27.19 2.68 -13.66
CA ASP A 381 27.87 1.96 -14.75
C ASP A 381 26.82 1.49 -15.77
N PRO A 382 26.89 1.97 -17.04
CA PRO A 382 25.91 1.61 -18.07
C PRO A 382 25.85 0.11 -18.39
N ASN A 383 26.90 -0.66 -18.08
CA ASN A 383 26.98 -2.09 -18.41
C ASN A 383 26.57 -3.01 -17.26
N ALA A 384 26.40 -2.48 -16.05
CA ALA A 384 26.14 -3.27 -14.84
C ALA A 384 24.76 -2.98 -14.22
N PHE A 385 23.92 -2.19 -14.90
CA PHE A 385 22.61 -1.83 -14.38
C PHE A 385 21.71 -3.07 -14.26
N LEU A 386 20.99 -3.18 -13.14
CA LEU A 386 20.21 -4.38 -12.77
C LEU A 386 21.04 -5.69 -12.84
N GLY A 387 22.31 -5.65 -12.43
CA GLY A 387 23.17 -6.84 -12.48
C GLY A 387 23.63 -7.22 -13.90
N GLY A 388 23.46 -6.32 -14.87
CA GLY A 388 23.78 -6.54 -16.29
C GLY A 388 22.59 -6.96 -17.15
N ASP A 389 21.39 -7.07 -16.58
CA ASP A 389 20.16 -7.44 -17.31
C ASP A 389 19.64 -6.31 -18.21
N MET A 390 20.12 -5.07 -18.03
CA MET A 390 19.72 -3.91 -18.82
C MET A 390 20.93 -3.05 -19.17
N GLU A 391 21.18 -2.88 -20.47
CA GLU A 391 22.18 -1.95 -21.00
C GLU A 391 21.58 -0.54 -21.08
N LEU A 392 22.30 0.46 -20.56
CA LEU A 392 21.85 1.85 -20.56
C LEU A 392 22.41 2.65 -21.74
N ASP A 393 21.55 3.44 -22.38
CA ASP A 393 21.91 4.34 -23.47
C ASP A 393 22.56 5.63 -22.92
N TYR A 394 23.88 5.59 -22.76
CA TYR A 394 24.67 6.72 -22.28
C TYR A 394 24.63 7.92 -23.22
N ASP A 395 24.79 7.69 -24.53
CA ASP A 395 24.84 8.77 -25.52
C ASP A 395 23.47 9.45 -25.64
N GLY A 396 22.38 8.68 -25.64
CA GLY A 396 21.02 9.21 -25.62
C GLY A 396 20.75 10.09 -24.39
N ALA A 397 21.23 9.68 -23.21
CA ALA A 397 21.09 10.46 -21.98
C ALA A 397 21.82 11.81 -22.06
N ILE A 398 23.07 11.81 -22.57
CA ILE A 398 23.88 13.03 -22.75
C ILE A 398 23.21 13.97 -23.74
N ASP A 399 22.81 13.46 -24.91
CA ASP A 399 22.16 14.26 -25.95
C ASP A 399 20.85 14.87 -25.46
N GLY A 400 20.06 14.09 -24.71
CA GLY A 400 18.81 14.55 -24.09
C GLY A 400 19.03 15.66 -23.07
N LEU A 401 19.98 15.49 -22.14
CA LEU A 401 20.35 16.50 -21.15
C LEU A 401 20.85 17.79 -21.79
N GLN A 402 21.67 17.66 -22.83
CA GLN A 402 22.24 18.82 -23.52
C GLN A 402 21.15 19.62 -24.24
N ARG A 403 20.31 18.93 -25.04
CA ARG A 403 19.24 19.53 -25.83
C ARG A 403 18.18 20.23 -24.97
N GLU A 404 17.74 19.58 -23.90
CA GLU A 404 16.57 20.02 -23.14
C GLU A 404 16.92 20.94 -21.95
N LEU A 405 18.15 20.89 -21.43
CA LEU A 405 18.56 21.66 -20.24
C LEU A 405 19.76 22.56 -20.48
N ALA A 406 20.89 22.00 -20.92
CA ALA A 406 22.14 22.75 -20.97
C ALA A 406 22.11 23.89 -22.00
N ASP A 407 21.78 23.59 -23.26
CA ASP A 407 21.74 24.59 -24.34
C ASP A 407 20.71 25.70 -24.04
N PRO A 408 19.49 25.39 -23.56
CA PRO A 408 18.54 26.44 -23.15
C PRO A 408 19.04 27.31 -21.99
N LEU A 409 19.65 26.74 -20.94
CA LEU A 409 20.16 27.52 -19.81
C LEU A 409 21.29 28.46 -20.21
N ASP A 410 22.20 28.01 -21.07
CA ASP A 410 23.29 28.83 -21.58
C ASP A 410 22.77 30.00 -22.43
N SER A 411 21.72 29.78 -23.22
CA SER A 411 21.10 30.83 -24.04
C SER A 411 20.45 31.95 -23.21
N VAL A 412 19.99 31.64 -22.00
CA VAL A 412 19.40 32.63 -21.06
C VAL A 412 20.49 33.40 -20.30
N SER A 413 21.67 32.81 -20.09
CA SER A 413 22.80 33.47 -19.43
C SER A 413 23.49 34.56 -20.29
N MET A 414 23.24 34.55 -21.60
CA MET A 414 23.79 35.53 -22.56
C MET A 414 22.88 36.73 -22.84
N LEU A 415 21.71 36.80 -22.20
CA LEU A 415 20.78 37.95 -22.21
C LEU A 415 20.84 38.69 -20.87
#